data_AF-A0A6G2DGD7-F1
#
_entry.id   AF-A0A6G2DGD7-F1
#
_cell.length_a   1.000
_cell.length_b   1.000
_cell.length_c   1.000
_cell.angle_alpha   90.00
_cell.angle_beta   90.00
_cell.angle_gamma   90.00
#
_symmetry.space_group_name_H-M   'P 1'
#
loop_
_entity.id
_entity.type
_entity.pdbx_description
1 polymer ?
#
loop_
_entity_poly.entity_id
_entity_poly.type
_entity_poly.pdbx_seq_one_letter_code
_entity_poly.pdbx_strand_id
1 'polypeptide(L)'
;LFFDNERFYDFQDKCILAGIDVPIHAGIMPILNRNQALRLLKTCENIHLPRKFKAILDKYEHDPESLRAAGLAYAVDQIVDLVTQDVAGVHL
;
A
#
# COMPACT_ATOMS: atom_id res chain seq x y z
N LEU A 1 -2.16 -0.27 -7.30
CA LEU A 1 -1.72 -0.56 -5.92
C LEU A 1 -0.90 0.60 -5.40
N PHE A 2 -1.04 0.94 -4.13
CA PHE A 2 -0.33 2.04 -3.46
C PHE A 2 0.15 1.60 -2.08
N PHE A 3 1.19 2.23 -1.58
CA PHE A 3 1.75 1.96 -0.25
C PHE A 3 1.47 3.08 0.76
N ASP A 4 0.90 4.18 0.28
CA ASP A 4 0.58 5.38 1.06
C ASP A 4 -0.87 5.76 0.82
N ASN A 5 -1.68 5.74 1.88
CA ASN A 5 -3.11 6.00 1.80
C ASN A 5 -3.41 7.46 1.45
N GLU A 6 -2.57 8.41 1.89
CA GLU A 6 -2.70 9.82 1.54
C GLU A 6 -2.73 10.04 0.02
N ARG A 7 -1.93 9.26 -0.72
CA ARG A 7 -1.92 9.33 -2.19
C ARG A 7 -3.20 8.80 -2.83
N PHE A 8 -3.89 7.87 -2.17
CA PHE A 8 -5.18 7.39 -2.63
C PHE A 8 -6.27 8.43 -2.39
N TYR A 9 -6.28 9.07 -1.22
CA TYR A 9 -7.23 10.16 -0.91
C TYR A 9 -7.02 11.36 -1.82
N ASP A 10 -5.77 11.80 -2.02
CA ASP A 10 -5.41 12.84 -2.99
C ASP A 10 -5.92 12.53 -4.41
N PHE A 11 -5.91 11.25 -4.81
CA PHE A 11 -6.38 10.81 -6.10
C PHE A 11 -7.91 10.82 -6.17
N GLN A 12 -8.58 10.34 -5.12
CA GLN A 12 -10.04 10.38 -5.01
C GLN A 12 -10.56 11.81 -5.08
N ASP A 13 -9.97 12.74 -4.34
CA ASP A 13 -10.33 14.16 -4.35
C ASP A 13 -10.19 14.77 -5.75
N LYS A 14 -9.10 14.45 -6.45
CA LYS A 14 -8.90 14.91 -7.84
C LYS A 14 -9.93 14.32 -8.80
N CYS A 15 -10.35 13.08 -8.61
CA CYS A 15 -11.42 12.47 -9.40
C CYS A 15 -12.75 13.18 -9.16
N ILE A 16 -13.11 13.46 -7.90
CA ILE A 16 -14.32 14.21 -7.55
C ILE A 16 -14.29 15.61 -8.19
N LEU A 17 -13.16 16.33 -8.08
CA LEU A 17 -12.99 17.64 -8.71
C LEU A 17 -13.08 17.61 -10.24
N ALA A 18 -12.78 16.47 -10.86
CA ALA A 18 -12.92 16.24 -12.30
C ALA A 18 -14.34 15.77 -12.71
N GLY A 19 -15.28 15.62 -11.78
CA GLY A 19 -16.64 15.14 -12.02
C GLY A 19 -16.73 13.62 -12.21
N ILE A 20 -15.77 12.86 -11.67
CA ILE A 20 -15.75 11.39 -11.71
C ILE A 20 -16.36 10.88 -10.40
N ASP A 21 -17.65 10.54 -10.44
CA ASP A 21 -18.43 10.14 -9.26
C ASP A 21 -18.58 8.61 -9.10
N VAL A 22 -17.85 7.83 -9.89
CA VAL A 22 -17.88 6.36 -9.78
C VAL A 22 -17.08 5.88 -8.56
N PRO A 23 -17.52 4.83 -7.86
CA PRO A 23 -16.80 4.29 -6.71
C PRO A 23 -15.38 3.82 -7.08
N ILE A 24 -14.37 4.29 -6.33
CA ILE A 24 -12.97 3.92 -6.54
C ILE A 24 -12.56 2.92 -5.46
N HIS A 25 -12.13 1.73 -5.90
CA HIS A 25 -11.66 0.69 -4.99
C HIS A 25 -10.16 0.83 -4.68
N ALA A 26 -9.81 0.71 -3.41
CA ALA A 26 -8.43 0.79 -2.93
C ALA A 26 -7.71 -0.55 -3.14
N GLY A 27 -6.71 -0.58 -4.02
CA GLY A 27 -5.88 -1.77 -4.25
C GLY A 27 -4.69 -1.86 -3.29
N ILE A 28 -4.74 -2.79 -2.35
CA ILE A 28 -3.69 -3.08 -1.36
C ILE A 28 -2.99 -4.38 -1.73
N MET A 29 -1.66 -4.39 -1.61
CA MET A 29 -0.88 -5.60 -1.82
C MET A 29 0.02 -5.86 -0.61
N PRO A 30 -0.22 -6.94 0.16
CA PRO A 30 0.67 -7.32 1.24
C PRO A 30 2.00 -7.83 0.71
N ILE A 31 3.07 -7.51 1.41
CA ILE A 31 4.42 -7.90 1.02
C ILE A 31 4.84 -9.08 1.88
N LEU A 32 4.89 -10.24 1.26
CA LEU A 32 5.08 -11.50 1.97
C LEU A 32 6.50 -12.03 1.86
N ASN A 33 7.30 -11.51 0.93
CA ASN A 33 8.70 -11.87 0.77
C ASN A 33 9.52 -10.75 0.09
N ARG A 34 10.84 -10.79 0.31
CA ARG A 34 11.79 -9.80 -0.19
C ARG A 34 11.85 -9.73 -1.71
N ASN A 35 11.80 -10.88 -2.40
CA ASN A 35 11.89 -10.92 -3.85
C ASN A 35 10.72 -10.21 -4.53
N GLN A 36 9.51 -10.37 -4.00
CA GLN A 36 8.32 -9.65 -4.44
C GLN A 36 8.49 -8.14 -4.24
N ALA A 37 8.97 -7.72 -3.06
CA ALA A 37 9.23 -6.31 -2.76
C ALA A 37 10.27 -5.69 -3.71
N LEU A 38 11.39 -6.37 -3.92
CA LEU A 38 12.45 -5.92 -4.85
C LEU A 38 11.97 -5.88 -6.29
N ARG A 39 11.14 -6.84 -6.72
CA ARG A 39 10.55 -6.83 -8.06
C ARG A 39 9.63 -5.63 -8.24
N LEU A 40 8.80 -5.32 -7.25
CA LEU A 40 7.93 -4.15 -7.29
C LEU A 40 8.73 -2.86 -7.32
N LEU A 41 9.79 -2.75 -6.52
CA LEU A 41 10.70 -1.60 -6.55
C LEU A 41 11.32 -1.36 -7.93
N LYS A 42 11.65 -2.44 -8.64
CA LYS A 42 12.20 -2.36 -10.00
C LYS A 42 11.15 -2.04 -11.06
N THR A 43 9.94 -2.59 -10.94
CA THR A 43 8.87 -2.37 -11.93
C THR A 43 8.15 -1.04 -11.71
N CYS A 44 8.21 -0.51 -10.50
CA CYS A 44 7.49 0.67 -10.08
C CYS A 44 8.48 1.79 -9.72
N GLU A 45 9.31 2.20 -10.67
CA GLU A 45 10.32 3.25 -10.48
C GLU A 45 9.71 4.58 -9.98
N ASN A 46 8.43 4.84 -10.25
CA ASN A 46 7.72 6.06 -9.85
C ASN A 46 6.80 5.88 -8.63
N ILE A 47 6.77 4.70 -7.99
CA ILE A 47 5.97 4.53 -6.78
C ILE A 47 6.75 5.10 -5.59
N HIS A 48 6.14 6.10 -4.95
CA HIS A 48 6.67 6.61 -3.70
C HIS A 48 6.55 5.55 -2.62
N LEU A 49 7.70 5.06 -2.18
CA LEU A 49 7.78 4.11 -1.10
C LEU A 49 7.83 4.86 0.24
N PRO A 50 6.88 4.63 1.16
CA PRO A 50 6.93 5.20 2.49
C PRO A 50 8.21 4.78 3.21
N ARG A 51 8.74 5.68 4.05
CA ARG A 51 9.90 5.39 4.90
C ARG A 51 9.69 4.17 5.80
N LYS A 52 8.49 4.04 6.38
CA LYS A 52 8.10 2.88 7.21
C LYS A 52 8.29 1.57 6.45
N PHE A 53 7.90 1.56 5.18
CA PHE A 53 8.00 0.38 4.34
C PHE A 53 9.46 -0.02 4.03
N LYS A 54 10.31 0.95 3.66
CA LYS A 54 11.76 0.68 3.48
C LYS A 54 12.40 0.15 4.77
N ALA A 55 12.06 0.76 5.91
CA ALA A 55 12.58 0.33 7.20
C ALA A 55 12.22 -1.12 7.54
N ILE A 56 11.01 -1.59 7.19
CA ILE A 56 10.61 -2.99 7.36
C ILE A 56 11.45 -3.93 6.49
N LEU A 57 11.66 -3.57 5.21
CA LEU A 57 12.46 -4.39 4.27
C LEU A 57 13.92 -4.51 4.69
N ASP A 58 14.51 -3.41 5.16
CA ASP A 58 15.91 -3.37 5.58
C ASP A 58 16.10 -4.10 6.91
N LYS A 59 15.17 -3.91 7.86
CA LYS A 59 15.25 -4.52 9.19
C LYS A 59 15.14 -6.05 9.16
N TYR A 60 14.28 -6.60 8.31
CA TYR A 60 14.00 -8.04 8.25
C TYR A 60 14.57 -8.71 7.00
N GLU A 61 15.61 -8.14 6.39
CA GLU A 61 16.23 -8.65 5.16
C GLU A 61 16.58 -10.14 5.22
N HIS A 62 17.10 -10.60 6.36
CA HIS A 62 17.56 -11.97 6.57
C HIS A 62 16.59 -12.83 7.39
N ASP A 63 15.39 -12.33 7.68
CA ASP A 63 14.35 -13.03 8.46
C ASP A 63 13.01 -13.01 7.70
N PRO A 64 12.78 -14.02 6.83
CA PRO A 64 11.58 -14.09 6.01
C PRO A 64 10.27 -14.20 6.81
N GLU A 65 10.30 -14.84 7.98
CA GLU A 65 9.09 -15.01 8.81
C GLU A 65 8.69 -13.67 9.44
N SER A 66 9.65 -12.97 10.04
CA SER A 66 9.41 -11.64 10.60
C SER A 66 9.05 -10.63 9.51
N LEU A 67 9.67 -10.71 8.33
CA LEU A 67 9.31 -9.86 7.19
C LEU A 67 7.85 -10.05 6.77
N ARG A 68 7.41 -11.31 6.66
CA ARG A 68 6.03 -11.65 6.31
C ARG A 68 5.05 -11.13 7.37
N ALA A 69 5.36 -11.32 8.66
CA ALA A 69 4.52 -10.82 9.75
C ALA A 69 4.42 -9.29 9.74
N ALA A 70 5.54 -8.59 9.55
CA ALA A 70 5.58 -7.13 9.47
C ALA A 70 4.86 -6.60 8.22
N GLY A 71 5.01 -7.25 7.07
CA GLY A 71 4.31 -6.90 5.84
C GLY A 71 2.80 -7.10 5.93
N LEU A 72 2.36 -8.16 6.62
CA LEU A 72 0.94 -8.38 6.92
C LEU A 72 0.40 -7.30 7.87
N ALA A 73 1.11 -7.01 8.95
CA ALA A 73 0.71 -5.96 9.90
C ALA A 73 0.60 -4.60 9.20
N TYR A 74 1.53 -4.27 8.30
CA TYR A 74 1.47 -3.05 7.50
C TYR A 74 0.25 -3.00 6.58
N ALA A 75 -0.06 -4.09 5.88
CA ALA A 75 -1.24 -4.15 5.02
C ALA A 75 -2.54 -4.03 5.82
N VAL A 76 -2.61 -4.66 7.01
CA VAL A 76 -3.76 -4.52 7.92
C VAL A 76 -3.92 -3.07 8.37
N ASP A 77 -2.84 -2.40 8.77
CA ASP A 77 -2.86 -0.98 9.16
C ASP A 77 -3.41 -0.09 8.03
N GLN A 78 -2.96 -0.31 6.79
CA GLN A 78 -3.49 0.39 5.62
C GLN A 78 -4.99 0.16 5.42
N ILE A 79 -5.44 -1.09 5.52
CA ILE A 79 -6.86 -1.46 5.32
C ILE A 79 -7.72 -0.84 6.42
N VAL A 80 -7.27 -0.86 7.68
CA VAL A 80 -8.00 -0.25 8.79
C VAL A 80 -8.20 1.23 8.55
N ASP A 81 -7.14 1.95 8.16
CA ASP A 81 -7.22 3.39 7.86
C ASP A 81 -8.17 3.66 6.68
N LEU A 82 -8.08 2.90 5.59
CA LEU A 82 -8.99 3.02 4.43
C LEU A 82 -10.46 2.78 4.82
N VAL A 83 -10.73 1.75 5.61
CA VAL A 83 -12.09 1.47 6.08
C VAL A 83 -12.59 2.59 6.99
N THR A 84 -11.73 3.19 7.82
CA THR A 84 -12.14 4.34 8.65
C THR A 84 -12.42 5.61 7.84
N GLN A 85 -11.86 5.73 6.63
CA GLN A 85 -12.16 6.80 5.68
C GLN A 85 -13.31 6.46 4.71
N ASP A 86 -14.06 5.39 4.99
CA ASP A 86 -15.27 4.99 4.25
C ASP A 86 -15.02 4.78 2.74
N VAL A 87 -13.88 4.18 2.39
CA VAL A 87 -13.60 3.85 0.98
C VAL A 87 -14.64 2.86 0.45
N ALA A 88 -14.98 3.00 -0.84
CA ALA A 88 -16.00 2.17 -1.49
C ALA A 88 -15.69 0.65 -1.47
N GLY A 89 -14.41 0.29 -1.33
CA GLY A 89 -14.01 -1.08 -1.06
C GLY A 89 -12.51 -1.28 -1.22
N VAL A 90 -12.03 -2.42 -0.72
CA VAL A 90 -10.62 -2.82 -0.80
C VAL A 90 -10.48 -4.02 -1.72
N HIS A 91 -9.47 -3.98 -2.59
CA HIS A 91 -9.05 -5.10 -3.44
C HIS A 91 -7.69 -5.61 -2.98
N LEU A 92 -7.57 -6.93 -2.78
CA LEU A 92 -6.39 -7.64 -2.28
C LEU A 92 -5.79 -8.58 -3.31
#